data_AF-A0A8B8R1J5-F1
#
_entry.id   AF-A0A8B8R1J5-F1
#
_cell.length_a   1.000
_cell.length_b   1.000
_cell.length_c   1.000
_cell.angle_alpha   90.00
_cell.angle_beta   90.00
_cell.angle_gamma   90.00
#
_symmetry.space_group_name_H-M   'P 1'
#
loop_
_entity.id
_entity.type
_entity.pdbx_description
1 polymer ?
#
loop_
_entity_poly.entity_id
_entity_poly.type
_entity_poly.pdbx_seq_one_letter_code
_entity_poly.pdbx_strand_id
1 'polypeptide(L)'
;MICHYIVNISVLLGGILSWGLMWPLIGKKAGDWYSAHLKPGDTHGLQGYKVFIYIAMILGDGLYNFCKVFRRTLLGLYHQVRGKNNLPRVVNGSAPESPQLSFDDQRRTSVFLKDQIPTSFAIGGCIVIAIISIISLPHIFHQLKWYHILIMYLAAPALSFCNAYGCGLTDWSPYWSLSYLCLTSHGGVLAGLAACGVMMNIVSTAADLTQDFKTGCLTLASPRSMFVSQVIGTAMGCVVSPCVFWLFYKAFKDLGLPTSVYPAPYADIYRSMALLGVEGFSSLPKHCLILCYGFFAASIVMNVIRDSVPKKYSMFILLPMATAIPFYLGSYFAIDMCVGSLILYSWERSDRAKADAFVSGLICGDGIWALPTSILALTGVKPPICMKFLSRVVNNRVDEFLNPS
;
A
#
# COMPACT_ATOMS: atom_id res chain seq x y z
N MET A 1 12.30 13.33 -6.07
CA MET A 1 10.83 13.20 -5.94
C MET A 1 10.53 12.63 -4.57
N ILE A 2 10.28 13.50 -3.61
CA ILE A 2 9.95 13.14 -2.23
C ILE A 2 8.48 13.49 -2.03
N CYS A 3 7.74 12.65 -1.30
CA CYS A 3 6.37 12.90 -0.91
C CYS A 3 6.16 14.36 -0.47
N HIS A 4 5.10 14.99 -0.97
CA HIS A 4 4.80 16.40 -0.67
C HIS A 4 4.72 16.60 0.85
N TYR A 5 5.22 17.71 1.40
CA TYR A 5 5.30 17.94 2.85
C TYR A 5 3.98 17.71 3.61
N ILE A 6 2.83 17.95 2.96
CA ILE A 6 1.49 17.65 3.50
C ILE A 6 1.28 16.18 3.85
N VAL A 7 1.87 15.27 3.07
CA VAL A 7 1.83 13.83 3.29
C VAL A 7 2.57 13.52 4.58
N ASN A 8 3.80 14.02 4.74
CA ASN A 8 4.63 13.75 5.91
C ASN A 8 4.03 14.35 7.19
N ILE A 9 3.43 15.54 7.11
CA ILE A 9 2.66 16.12 8.22
C ILE A 9 1.44 15.26 8.56
N SER A 10 0.73 14.73 7.56
CA SER A 10 -0.42 13.85 7.79
C SER A 10 0.00 12.53 8.43
N VAL A 11 1.13 11.96 8.00
CA VAL A 11 1.76 10.78 8.63
C VAL A 11 2.14 11.10 10.09
N LEU A 12 2.75 12.25 10.36
CA LEU A 12 3.10 12.64 11.73
C LEU A 12 1.87 12.74 12.64
N LEU A 13 0.83 13.44 12.19
CA LEU A 13 -0.42 13.57 12.93
C LEU A 13 -1.13 12.23 13.12
N GLY A 14 -1.07 11.35 12.12
CA GLY A 14 -1.53 9.96 12.25
C GLY A 14 -0.78 9.18 13.32
N GLY A 15 0.54 9.38 13.43
CA GLY A 15 1.38 8.78 14.47
C GLY A 15 1.00 9.26 15.87
N ILE A 16 0.79 10.58 16.03
CA ILE A 16 0.36 11.19 17.29
C ILE A 16 -1.03 10.69 17.69
N LEU A 17 -1.99 10.67 16.75
CA LEU A 17 -3.36 10.22 17.02
C LEU A 17 -3.39 8.73 17.40
N SER A 18 -2.71 7.89 16.63
CA SER A 18 -2.76 6.44 16.83
C SER A 18 -1.97 6.00 18.06
N TRP A 19 -0.66 6.25 18.11
CA TRP A 19 0.22 5.78 19.18
C TRP A 19 0.24 6.69 20.40
N GLY A 20 -0.01 8.00 20.23
CA GLY A 20 -0.06 8.94 21.34
C GLY A 20 -1.40 8.93 22.09
N LEU A 21 -2.52 8.68 21.40
CA LEU A 21 -3.86 8.77 21.99
C LEU A 21 -4.63 7.44 21.94
N MET A 22 -4.88 6.89 20.74
CA MET A 22 -5.81 5.78 20.58
C MET A 22 -5.33 4.46 21.22
N TRP A 23 -4.12 4.00 20.90
CA TRP A 23 -3.62 2.72 21.40
C TRP A 23 -3.42 2.70 22.92
N PRO A 24 -2.93 3.78 23.57
CA PRO A 24 -2.91 3.85 25.03
C PRO A 24 -4.31 3.80 25.66
N LEU A 25 -5.30 4.49 25.06
CA LEU A 25 -6.67 4.51 25.58
C LEU A 25 -7.37 3.15 25.44
N ILE A 26 -7.25 2.50 24.27
CA ILE A 26 -7.78 1.15 24.04
C ILE A 26 -7.03 0.13 24.90
N GLY A 27 -5.72 0.33 25.09
CA GLY A 27 -4.87 -0.48 25.98
C GLY A 27 -5.38 -0.52 27.42
N LYS A 28 -5.88 0.62 27.95
CA LYS A 28 -6.49 0.69 29.29
C LYS A 28 -7.82 -0.07 29.41
N LYS A 29 -8.41 -0.51 28.29
CA LYS A 29 -9.65 -1.28 28.24
C LYS A 29 -9.42 -2.79 28.04
N ALA A 30 -8.17 -3.24 28.18
CA ALA A 30 -7.84 -4.67 28.25
C ALA A 30 -8.61 -5.34 29.41
N GLY A 31 -9.27 -6.46 29.12
CA GLY A 31 -10.19 -7.16 30.03
C GLY A 31 -11.67 -6.94 29.68
N ASP A 32 -12.05 -5.72 29.28
CA ASP A 32 -13.45 -5.39 28.94
C ASP A 32 -13.72 -5.49 27.43
N TRP A 33 -12.84 -4.90 26.62
CA TRP A 33 -12.98 -4.78 25.17
C TRP A 33 -12.35 -5.97 24.42
N TYR A 34 -11.24 -6.48 24.94
CA TYR A 34 -10.53 -7.66 24.46
C TYR A 34 -9.84 -8.36 25.64
N SER A 35 -9.57 -9.66 25.52
CA SER A 35 -8.98 -10.45 26.62
C SER A 35 -7.57 -9.95 26.98
N ALA A 36 -7.32 -9.77 28.28
CA ALA A 36 -6.04 -9.29 28.81
C ALA A 36 -4.90 -10.33 28.72
N HIS A 37 -5.23 -11.60 28.51
CA HIS A 37 -4.25 -12.70 28.44
C HIS A 37 -3.70 -12.96 27.03
N LEU A 38 -4.15 -12.19 26.04
CA LEU A 38 -3.72 -12.37 24.65
C LEU A 38 -2.30 -11.82 24.43
N LYS A 39 -1.54 -12.48 23.55
CA LYS A 39 -0.22 -12.01 23.16
C LYS A 39 -0.34 -10.68 22.39
N PRO A 40 0.66 -9.77 22.47
CA PRO A 40 0.59 -8.46 21.81
C PRO A 40 0.37 -8.50 20.28
N GLY A 41 0.75 -9.59 19.62
CA GLY A 41 0.57 -9.79 18.18
C GLY A 41 -0.74 -10.49 17.78
N ASP A 42 -1.61 -10.83 18.73
CA ASP A 42 -2.86 -11.54 18.45
C ASP A 42 -3.91 -10.60 17.83
N THR A 43 -4.50 -11.03 16.72
CA THR A 43 -5.54 -10.29 15.99
C THR A 43 -6.86 -10.21 16.73
N HIS A 44 -7.11 -11.05 17.72
CA HIS A 44 -8.26 -10.88 18.62
C HIS A 44 -8.00 -9.83 19.73
N GLY A 45 -6.77 -9.31 19.83
CA GLY A 45 -6.38 -8.28 20.78
C GLY A 45 -6.20 -6.90 20.13
N LEU A 46 -5.27 -6.11 20.68
CA LEU A 46 -4.99 -4.75 20.21
C LEU A 46 -4.53 -4.71 18.74
N GLN A 47 -3.86 -5.76 18.26
CA GLN A 47 -3.38 -5.84 16.88
C GLN A 47 -4.54 -5.87 15.86
N GLY A 48 -5.68 -6.46 16.23
CA GLY A 48 -6.89 -6.41 15.42
C GLY A 48 -7.34 -4.98 15.15
N TYR A 49 -7.50 -4.17 16.21
CA TYR A 49 -7.89 -2.77 16.05
C TYR A 49 -6.92 -1.98 15.15
N LYS A 50 -5.60 -2.19 15.33
CA LYS A 50 -4.57 -1.52 14.51
C LYS A 50 -4.74 -1.82 13.02
N VAL A 51 -4.88 -3.10 12.68
CA VAL A 51 -5.00 -3.56 11.30
C VAL A 51 -6.32 -3.11 10.68
N PHE A 52 -7.46 -3.35 11.34
CA PHE A 52 -8.76 -3.11 10.72
C PHE A 52 -9.13 -1.64 10.62
N ILE A 53 -8.75 -0.81 11.60
CA ILE A 53 -8.95 0.65 11.50
C ILE A 53 -8.10 1.20 10.35
N TYR A 54 -6.85 0.75 10.22
CA TYR A 54 -5.98 1.08 9.09
C TYR A 54 -6.60 0.72 7.73
N ILE A 55 -7.08 -0.53 7.58
CA ILE A 55 -7.77 -1.00 6.36
C ILE A 55 -9.01 -0.13 6.07
N ALA A 56 -9.84 0.13 7.08
CA ALA A 56 -11.06 0.91 6.94
C ALA A 56 -10.80 2.35 6.48
N MET A 57 -9.76 3.00 7.02
CA MET A 57 -9.39 4.37 6.61
C MET A 57 -8.95 4.43 5.14
N ILE A 58 -8.13 3.47 4.70
CA ILE A 58 -7.63 3.38 3.32
C ILE A 58 -8.76 3.08 2.35
N LEU A 59 -9.64 2.12 2.68
CA LEU A 59 -10.81 1.80 1.86
C LEU A 59 -11.75 3.01 1.73
N GLY A 60 -12.00 3.74 2.81
CA GLY A 60 -12.88 4.92 2.78
C GLY A 60 -12.32 6.03 1.89
N ASP A 61 -11.02 6.31 1.99
CA ASP A 61 -10.33 7.31 1.16
C ASP A 61 -10.27 6.89 -0.31
N GLY A 62 -9.87 5.64 -0.56
CA GLY A 62 -9.79 5.06 -1.90
C GLY A 62 -11.15 5.04 -2.59
N LEU A 63 -12.20 4.58 -1.90
CA LEU A 63 -13.55 4.51 -2.46
C LEU A 63 -14.09 5.91 -2.82
N TYR A 64 -13.89 6.90 -1.95
CA TYR A 64 -14.30 8.28 -2.24
C TYR A 64 -13.64 8.80 -3.53
N ASN A 65 -12.32 8.66 -3.62
CA ASN A 65 -11.57 9.12 -4.78
C ASN A 65 -11.91 8.33 -6.04
N PHE A 66 -12.13 7.03 -5.94
CA PHE A 66 -12.61 6.18 -7.03
C PHE A 66 -13.97 6.68 -7.54
N CYS A 67 -14.97 6.82 -6.67
CA CYS A 67 -16.30 7.31 -7.05
C CYS A 67 -16.23 8.72 -7.65
N LYS A 68 -15.41 9.61 -7.08
CA LYS A 68 -15.20 10.97 -7.58
C LYS A 68 -14.64 10.98 -9.01
N VAL A 69 -13.56 10.24 -9.25
CA VAL A 69 -12.94 10.15 -10.58
C VAL A 69 -13.86 9.45 -11.56
N PHE A 70 -14.46 8.33 -11.16
CA PHE A 70 -15.41 7.59 -11.99
C PHE A 70 -16.59 8.47 -12.42
N ARG A 71 -17.17 9.24 -11.50
CA ARG A 71 -18.24 10.21 -11.81
C ARG A 71 -17.77 11.28 -12.80
N ARG A 72 -16.58 11.85 -12.62
CA ARG A 72 -16.03 12.86 -13.54
C ARG A 72 -15.79 12.28 -14.93
N THR A 73 -15.26 11.07 -15.01
CA THR A 73 -15.03 10.35 -16.27
C THR A 73 -16.34 10.02 -16.97
N LEU A 74 -17.35 9.52 -16.26
CA LEU A 74 -18.67 9.26 -16.82
C LEU A 74 -19.36 10.53 -17.31
N LEU A 75 -19.29 11.62 -16.55
CA LEU A 75 -19.84 12.92 -16.98
C LEU A 75 -19.12 13.44 -18.23
N GLY A 76 -17.78 13.35 -18.25
CA GLY A 76 -16.98 13.73 -19.42
C GLY A 76 -17.34 12.91 -20.66
N LEU A 77 -17.45 11.58 -20.51
CA LEU A 77 -17.86 10.68 -21.59
C LEU A 77 -19.31 10.95 -22.04
N TYR A 78 -20.23 11.18 -21.11
CA TYR A 78 -21.62 11.54 -21.40
C TYR A 78 -21.71 12.83 -22.19
N HIS A 79 -20.96 13.87 -21.80
CA HIS A 79 -20.90 15.13 -22.55
C HIS A 79 -20.23 14.97 -23.91
N GLN A 80 -19.22 14.13 -24.05
CA GLN A 80 -18.56 13.86 -25.34
C GLN A 80 -19.47 13.08 -26.30
N VAL A 81 -20.20 12.08 -25.80
CA VAL A 81 -21.16 11.28 -26.58
C VAL A 81 -22.39 12.12 -26.94
N ARG A 82 -22.90 12.93 -26.01
CA ARG A 82 -24.04 13.84 -26.25
C ARG A 82 -23.65 15.04 -27.13
N GLY A 83 -22.42 15.53 -27.00
CA GLY A 83 -21.84 16.56 -27.86
C GLY A 83 -21.56 16.09 -29.28
N LYS A 84 -21.45 14.77 -29.52
CA LYS A 84 -21.35 14.20 -30.88
C LYS A 84 -22.64 14.35 -31.71
N ASN A 85 -23.78 14.69 -31.10
CA ASN A 85 -25.02 15.03 -31.80
C ASN A 85 -25.16 16.53 -32.14
N ASN A 86 -24.25 17.39 -31.68
CA ASN A 86 -24.18 18.78 -32.10
C ASN A 86 -22.75 19.08 -32.56
N LEU A 87 -22.51 19.08 -33.87
CA LEU A 87 -21.27 19.64 -34.43
C LEU A 87 -20.96 20.97 -33.75
N PRO A 88 -19.75 21.19 -33.21
CA PRO A 88 -19.37 22.52 -32.80
C PRO A 88 -19.15 23.33 -34.08
N ARG A 89 -20.13 24.18 -34.38
CA ARG A 89 -19.94 25.39 -35.18
C ARG A 89 -18.66 26.06 -34.68
N VAL A 90 -17.70 26.28 -35.57
CA VAL A 90 -16.53 27.10 -35.34
C VAL A 90 -17.02 28.44 -34.79
N VAL A 91 -16.87 28.65 -33.50
CA VAL A 91 -17.01 29.96 -32.86
C VAL A 91 -15.62 30.31 -32.37
N ASN A 92 -15.01 31.25 -33.08
CA ASN A 92 -13.85 32.00 -32.61
C ASN A 92 -14.21 32.61 -31.26
N GLY A 93 -13.79 31.95 -30.19
CA GLY A 93 -13.97 32.39 -28.82
C GLY A 93 -12.89 31.73 -27.99
N SER A 94 -11.93 32.56 -27.56
CA SER A 94 -10.80 32.21 -26.69
C SER A 94 -11.21 31.19 -25.62
N ALA A 95 -10.59 30.01 -25.68
CA ALA A 95 -10.69 29.02 -24.62
C ALA A 95 -10.26 29.68 -23.28
N PRO A 96 -10.95 29.37 -22.16
CA PRO A 96 -10.48 29.83 -20.86
C PRO A 96 -9.09 29.26 -20.63
N GLU A 97 -8.11 30.14 -20.43
CA GLU A 97 -6.70 29.81 -20.20
C GLU A 97 -6.60 28.79 -19.06
N SER A 98 -6.39 27.52 -19.43
CA SER A 98 -5.76 26.57 -18.53
C SER A 98 -4.34 27.09 -18.26
N PRO A 99 -3.81 26.95 -17.03
CA PRO A 99 -2.46 27.41 -16.72
C PRO A 99 -1.52 26.79 -17.76
N GLN A 100 -0.82 27.63 -18.53
CA GLN A 100 -0.01 27.21 -19.67
C GLN A 100 0.87 26.03 -19.24
N LEU A 101 0.52 24.81 -19.70
CA LEU A 101 1.35 23.62 -19.46
C LEU A 101 2.73 23.94 -20.02
N SER A 102 3.77 23.73 -19.21
CA SER A 102 5.17 23.91 -19.61
C SER A 102 5.41 23.19 -20.94
N PHE A 103 6.22 23.77 -21.83
CA PHE A 103 6.58 23.16 -23.11
C PHE A 103 7.06 21.72 -22.93
N ASP A 104 7.81 21.46 -21.86
CA ASP A 104 8.29 20.12 -21.50
C ASP A 104 7.15 19.16 -21.15
N ASP A 105 6.11 19.62 -20.45
CA ASP A 105 4.97 18.78 -20.09
C ASP A 105 4.10 18.46 -21.32
N GLN A 106 3.95 19.41 -22.25
CA GLN A 106 3.28 19.17 -23.53
C GLN A 106 4.07 18.16 -24.39
N ARG A 107 5.40 18.28 -24.43
CA ARG A 107 6.27 17.35 -25.14
C ARG A 107 6.22 15.94 -24.53
N ARG A 108 6.30 15.83 -23.20
CA ARG A 108 6.18 14.54 -22.49
C ARG A 108 4.84 13.87 -22.78
N THR A 109 3.75 14.64 -22.69
CA THR A 109 2.39 14.14 -22.94
C THR A 109 2.23 13.67 -24.39
N SER A 110 2.74 14.43 -25.36
CA SER A 110 2.62 14.05 -26.78
C SER A 110 3.41 12.78 -27.12
N VAL A 111 4.62 12.61 -26.57
CA VAL A 111 5.42 11.40 -26.73
C VAL A 111 4.75 10.19 -26.07
N PHE A 112 4.26 10.36 -24.84
CA PHE A 112 3.60 9.29 -24.09
C PHE A 112 2.32 8.80 -24.80
N LEU A 113 1.49 9.72 -25.30
CA LEU A 113 0.24 9.37 -25.99
C LEU A 113 0.47 8.76 -27.38
N LYS A 114 1.56 9.12 -28.08
CA LYS A 114 1.87 8.58 -29.41
C LYS A 114 2.05 7.06 -29.39
N ASP A 115 2.67 6.54 -28.34
CA ASP A 115 2.98 5.12 -28.16
C ASP A 115 2.00 4.42 -27.19
N GLN A 116 0.81 4.98 -26.98
CA GLN A 116 -0.15 4.38 -26.05
C GLN A 116 -0.56 2.95 -26.48
N ILE A 117 -0.81 2.10 -25.48
CA ILE A 117 -1.33 0.74 -25.67
C ILE A 117 -2.82 0.86 -26.05
N PRO A 118 -3.27 0.24 -27.16
CA PRO A 118 -4.67 0.28 -27.55
C PRO A 118 -5.58 -0.26 -26.44
N THR A 119 -6.62 0.50 -26.07
CA THR A 119 -7.55 0.10 -25.00
C THR A 119 -8.22 -1.24 -25.28
N SER A 120 -8.54 -1.55 -26.54
CA SER A 120 -9.11 -2.85 -26.94
C SER A 120 -8.17 -4.02 -26.65
N PHE A 121 -6.86 -3.83 -26.81
CA PHE A 121 -5.86 -4.85 -26.48
C PHE A 121 -5.80 -5.08 -24.96
N ALA A 122 -5.82 -4.00 -24.17
CA ALA A 122 -5.83 -4.11 -22.71
C ALA A 122 -7.10 -4.81 -22.20
N ILE A 123 -8.28 -4.41 -22.66
CA ILE A 123 -9.56 -5.03 -22.27
C ILE A 123 -9.60 -6.50 -22.69
N GLY A 124 -9.23 -6.80 -23.94
CA GLY A 124 -9.17 -8.17 -24.45
C GLY A 124 -8.21 -9.04 -23.64
N GLY A 125 -7.01 -8.54 -23.34
CA GLY A 125 -6.02 -9.23 -22.51
C GLY A 125 -6.53 -9.51 -21.10
N CYS A 126 -7.17 -8.53 -20.45
CA CYS A 126 -7.77 -8.73 -19.13
C CYS A 126 -8.87 -9.80 -19.13
N ILE A 127 -9.74 -9.81 -20.15
CA ILE A 127 -10.80 -10.82 -20.27
C ILE A 127 -10.21 -12.22 -20.47
N VAL A 128 -9.24 -12.36 -21.38
CA VAL A 128 -8.59 -13.65 -21.65
C VAL A 128 -7.89 -14.19 -20.41
N ILE A 129 -7.11 -13.35 -19.72
CA ILE A 129 -6.41 -13.75 -18.49
C ILE A 129 -7.42 -14.10 -17.39
N ALA A 130 -8.51 -13.33 -17.23
CA ALA A 130 -9.56 -13.64 -16.26
C ALA A 130 -10.19 -15.01 -16.52
N ILE A 131 -10.49 -15.35 -17.79
CA ILE A 131 -11.02 -16.67 -18.17
C ILE A 131 -10.03 -17.78 -17.82
N ILE A 132 -8.75 -17.61 -18.15
CA ILE A 132 -7.69 -18.58 -17.82
C ILE A 132 -7.62 -18.79 -16.31
N SER A 133 -7.65 -17.72 -15.51
CA SER A 133 -7.62 -17.80 -14.05
C SER A 133 -8.88 -18.44 -13.44
N ILE A 134 -10.07 -18.15 -13.98
CA ILE A 134 -11.34 -18.78 -13.57
C ILE A 134 -11.31 -20.29 -13.80
N ILE A 135 -10.66 -20.75 -14.88
CA ILE A 135 -10.55 -22.19 -15.19
C ILE A 135 -9.43 -22.84 -14.37
N SER A 136 -8.24 -22.26 -14.34
CA SER A 136 -7.04 -22.91 -13.76
C SER A 136 -7.02 -22.92 -12.23
N LEU A 137 -7.39 -21.82 -11.56
CA LEU A 137 -7.25 -21.71 -10.11
C LEU A 137 -8.10 -22.72 -9.32
N PRO A 138 -9.35 -23.04 -9.71
CA PRO A 138 -10.13 -24.08 -9.03
C PRO A 138 -9.52 -25.48 -9.13
N HIS A 139 -8.70 -25.78 -10.15
CA HIS A 139 -8.00 -27.06 -10.27
C HIS A 139 -6.82 -27.16 -9.29
N ILE A 140 -6.15 -26.03 -9.01
CA ILE A 140 -5.05 -25.97 -8.05
C ILE A 140 -5.59 -25.91 -6.62
N PHE A 141 -6.58 -25.04 -6.39
CA PHE A 141 -7.22 -24.80 -5.11
C PHE A 141 -8.71 -25.16 -5.22
N HIS A 142 -9.04 -26.44 -5.02
CA HIS A 142 -10.42 -26.95 -5.11
C HIS A 142 -11.46 -26.20 -4.26
N GLN A 143 -11.02 -25.56 -3.17
CA GLN A 143 -11.87 -24.76 -2.29
C GLN A 143 -12.22 -23.37 -2.88
N LEU A 144 -11.46 -22.89 -3.88
CA LEU A 144 -11.68 -21.63 -4.57
C LEU A 144 -12.58 -21.85 -5.79
N LYS A 145 -13.89 -21.66 -5.60
CA LYS A 145 -14.87 -21.82 -6.69
C LYS A 145 -14.79 -20.67 -7.70
N TRP A 146 -15.17 -20.98 -8.95
CA TRP A 146 -15.15 -20.04 -10.10
C TRP A 146 -15.83 -18.69 -9.83
N TYR A 147 -16.94 -18.67 -9.10
CA TYR A 147 -17.68 -17.44 -8.84
C TYR A 147 -16.93 -16.48 -7.89
N HIS A 148 -16.10 -16.99 -6.98
CA HIS A 148 -15.25 -16.13 -6.14
C HIS A 148 -14.20 -15.41 -6.99
N ILE A 149 -13.63 -16.12 -7.98
CA ILE A 149 -12.66 -15.57 -8.92
C ILE A 149 -13.31 -14.52 -9.81
N LEU A 150 -14.52 -14.78 -10.31
CA LEU A 150 -15.26 -13.80 -11.09
C LEU A 150 -15.50 -12.50 -10.29
N ILE A 151 -15.97 -12.60 -9.04
CA ILE A 151 -16.19 -11.45 -8.16
C ILE A 151 -14.88 -10.69 -7.92
N MET A 152 -13.76 -11.40 -7.72
CA MET A 152 -12.44 -10.78 -7.61
C MET A 152 -12.10 -9.94 -8.85
N TYR A 153 -12.19 -10.51 -10.05
CA TYR A 153 -11.86 -9.78 -11.28
C TYR A 153 -12.78 -8.57 -11.52
N LEU A 154 -14.04 -8.64 -11.07
CA LEU A 154 -14.97 -7.49 -11.12
C LEU A 154 -14.60 -6.40 -10.12
N ALA A 155 -14.14 -6.76 -8.91
CA ALA A 155 -13.73 -5.81 -7.87
C ALA A 155 -12.32 -5.24 -8.11
N ALA A 156 -11.45 -5.97 -8.80
CA ALA A 156 -10.04 -5.66 -8.96
C ALA A 156 -9.78 -4.25 -9.54
N PRO A 157 -10.47 -3.75 -10.59
CA PRO A 157 -10.21 -2.40 -11.11
C PRO A 157 -10.42 -1.30 -10.09
N ALA A 158 -11.44 -1.41 -9.24
CA ALA A 158 -11.70 -0.43 -8.18
C ALA A 158 -10.60 -0.47 -7.12
N LEU A 159 -10.18 -1.66 -6.70
CA LEU A 159 -9.13 -1.85 -5.70
C LEU A 159 -7.75 -1.43 -6.24
N SER A 160 -7.43 -1.79 -7.49
CA SER A 160 -6.23 -1.36 -8.20
C SER A 160 -6.16 0.15 -8.32
N PHE A 161 -7.27 0.83 -8.61
CA PHE A 161 -7.31 2.29 -8.62
C PHE A 161 -7.02 2.88 -7.23
N CYS A 162 -7.66 2.35 -6.17
CA CYS A 162 -7.43 2.81 -4.81
C CYS A 162 -5.96 2.67 -4.41
N ASN A 163 -5.34 1.53 -4.73
CA ASN A 163 -3.93 1.26 -4.44
C ASN A 163 -3.00 2.16 -5.27
N ALA A 164 -3.23 2.28 -6.58
CA ALA A 164 -2.40 3.13 -7.45
C ALA A 164 -2.50 4.60 -7.06
N TYR A 165 -3.70 5.08 -6.68
CA TYR A 165 -3.90 6.42 -6.13
C TYR A 165 -3.09 6.60 -4.83
N GLY A 166 -3.20 5.64 -3.92
CA GLY A 166 -2.51 5.73 -2.64
C GLY A 166 -1.01 5.68 -2.74
N CYS A 167 -0.51 4.78 -3.56
CA CYS A 167 0.89 4.70 -3.91
C CYS A 167 1.38 5.99 -4.58
N GLY A 168 0.62 6.55 -5.52
CA GLY A 168 0.96 7.82 -6.15
C GLY A 168 0.96 9.03 -5.21
N LEU A 169 0.27 8.95 -4.07
CA LEU A 169 0.12 10.05 -3.11
C LEU A 169 1.09 9.94 -1.92
N THR A 170 1.38 8.71 -1.48
CA THR A 170 2.17 8.44 -0.26
C THR A 170 3.48 7.70 -0.54
N ASP A 171 3.79 7.39 -1.79
CA ASP A 171 4.87 6.49 -2.21
C ASP A 171 4.83 5.13 -1.48
N TRP A 172 3.64 4.74 -1.00
CA TRP A 172 3.39 3.52 -0.25
C TRP A 172 2.16 2.78 -0.82
N SER A 173 2.33 1.49 -1.11
CA SER A 173 1.27 0.62 -1.63
C SER A 173 0.64 -0.21 -0.49
N PRO A 174 -0.58 0.06 -0.03
CA PRO A 174 -1.28 -0.79 0.94
C PRO A 174 -1.92 -2.04 0.29
N TYR A 175 -1.13 -2.80 -0.49
CA TYR A 175 -1.61 -3.89 -1.36
C TYR A 175 -2.30 -5.05 -0.61
N TRP A 176 -1.90 -5.32 0.63
CA TRP A 176 -2.40 -6.45 1.39
C TRP A 176 -3.79 -6.19 1.99
N SER A 177 -4.06 -4.93 2.36
CA SER A 177 -5.27 -4.48 3.05
C SER A 177 -6.56 -4.56 2.23
N LEU A 178 -6.44 -4.52 0.91
CA LEU A 178 -7.57 -4.39 -0.02
C LEU A 178 -8.10 -5.73 -0.55
N SER A 179 -7.43 -6.85 -0.22
CA SER A 179 -7.54 -8.10 -0.96
C SER A 179 -8.45 -9.17 -0.33
N TYR A 180 -9.17 -8.86 0.75
CA TYR A 180 -9.89 -9.87 1.53
C TYR A 180 -11.37 -9.99 1.14
N LEU A 181 -11.73 -11.13 0.54
CA LEU A 181 -13.11 -11.58 0.41
C LEU A 181 -13.42 -12.56 1.55
N CYS A 182 -14.56 -12.39 2.22
CA CYS A 182 -15.04 -13.36 3.20
C CYS A 182 -15.44 -14.65 2.47
N LEU A 183 -14.76 -15.76 2.77
CA LEU A 183 -15.04 -17.07 2.20
C LEU A 183 -15.55 -17.99 3.31
N THR A 184 -16.86 -18.22 3.33
CA THR A 184 -17.52 -19.08 4.32
C THR A 184 -17.54 -20.53 3.85
N SER A 185 -16.45 -21.28 4.02
CA SER A 185 -16.43 -22.73 3.78
C SER A 185 -15.37 -23.47 4.58
N HIS A 186 -15.54 -24.78 4.77
CA HIS A 186 -14.52 -25.66 5.34
C HIS A 186 -13.27 -25.65 4.45
N GLY A 187 -12.13 -25.26 5.03
CA GLY A 187 -10.88 -24.97 4.29
C GLY A 187 -10.76 -23.53 3.79
N GLY A 188 -11.71 -22.65 4.11
CA GLY A 188 -11.75 -21.27 3.62
C GLY A 188 -10.49 -20.44 3.90
N VAL A 189 -9.63 -20.83 4.84
CA VAL A 189 -8.37 -20.13 5.12
C VAL A 189 -7.40 -20.29 3.94
N LEU A 190 -7.24 -21.51 3.40
CA LEU A 190 -6.36 -21.75 2.27
C LEU A 190 -6.91 -21.10 0.99
N ALA A 191 -8.22 -21.22 0.76
CA ALA A 191 -8.89 -20.53 -0.33
C ALA A 191 -8.78 -19.00 -0.20
N GLY A 192 -8.89 -18.47 1.01
CA GLY A 192 -8.79 -17.04 1.32
C GLY A 192 -7.39 -16.50 1.10
N LEU A 193 -6.36 -17.26 1.50
CA LEU A 193 -4.96 -16.93 1.21
C LEU A 193 -4.67 -16.96 -0.30
N ALA A 194 -5.16 -17.96 -1.03
CA ALA A 194 -5.00 -18.04 -2.48
C ALA A 194 -5.72 -16.89 -3.20
N ALA A 195 -6.96 -16.59 -2.82
CA ALA A 195 -7.74 -15.46 -3.33
C ALA A 195 -7.03 -14.12 -3.06
N CYS A 196 -6.56 -13.93 -1.83
CA CYS A 196 -5.79 -12.75 -1.43
C CYS A 196 -4.51 -12.63 -2.26
N GLY A 197 -3.79 -13.72 -2.49
CA GLY A 197 -2.58 -13.73 -3.32
C GLY A 197 -2.85 -13.28 -4.76
N VAL A 198 -3.92 -13.79 -5.38
CA VAL A 198 -4.32 -13.38 -6.73
C VAL A 198 -4.66 -11.89 -6.77
N MET A 199 -5.51 -11.42 -5.86
CA MET A 199 -5.91 -10.01 -5.80
C MET A 199 -4.72 -9.09 -5.55
N MET A 200 -3.84 -9.46 -4.61
CA MET A 200 -2.65 -8.70 -4.28
C MET A 200 -1.74 -8.52 -5.49
N ASN A 201 -1.51 -9.56 -6.28
CA ASN A 201 -0.71 -9.45 -7.50
C ASN A 201 -1.35 -8.50 -8.52
N ILE A 202 -2.67 -8.56 -8.72
CA ILE A 202 -3.38 -7.65 -9.65
C ILE A 202 -3.28 -6.20 -9.17
N VAL A 203 -3.53 -5.96 -7.88
CA VAL A 203 -3.59 -4.62 -7.28
C VAL A 203 -2.20 -3.99 -7.14
N SER A 204 -1.18 -4.76 -6.77
CA SER A 204 0.22 -4.29 -6.70
C SER A 204 0.75 -3.98 -8.09
N THR A 205 0.65 -4.92 -9.03
CA THR A 205 1.19 -4.75 -10.39
C THR A 205 0.57 -3.54 -11.10
N ALA A 206 -0.71 -3.25 -10.85
CA ALA A 206 -1.35 -2.05 -11.40
C ALA A 206 -0.76 -0.74 -10.83
N ALA A 207 -0.42 -0.70 -9.54
CA ALA A 207 0.22 0.45 -8.93
C ALA A 207 1.67 0.61 -9.42
N ASP A 208 2.43 -0.49 -9.44
CA ASP A 208 3.82 -0.51 -9.89
C ASP A 208 3.92 -0.06 -11.36
N LEU A 209 3.05 -0.60 -12.23
CA LEU A 209 2.99 -0.19 -13.64
C LEU A 209 2.61 1.29 -13.82
N THR A 210 1.80 1.85 -12.90
CA THR A 210 1.46 3.28 -12.91
C THR A 210 2.67 4.14 -12.56
N GLN A 211 3.49 3.71 -11.58
CA GLN A 211 4.74 4.38 -11.23
C GLN A 211 5.77 4.27 -12.36
N ASP A 212 5.85 3.11 -13.00
CA ASP A 212 6.69 2.89 -14.17
C ASP A 212 6.28 3.83 -15.30
N PHE A 213 5.00 3.87 -15.68
CA PHE A 213 4.52 4.80 -16.72
C PHE A 213 4.77 6.26 -16.38
N LYS A 214 4.67 6.66 -15.10
CA LYS A 214 5.06 8.01 -14.66
C LYS A 214 6.54 8.26 -14.91
N THR A 215 7.40 7.32 -14.53
CA THR A 215 8.85 7.39 -14.76
C THR A 215 9.17 7.45 -16.26
N GLY A 216 8.51 6.62 -17.07
CA GLY A 216 8.65 6.63 -18.53
C GLY A 216 8.21 7.95 -19.16
N CYS A 217 7.13 8.55 -18.68
CA CYS A 217 6.68 9.87 -19.12
C CYS A 217 7.74 10.94 -18.79
N LEU A 218 8.37 10.88 -17.61
CA LEU A 218 9.42 11.82 -17.22
C LEU A 218 10.72 11.63 -18.02
N THR A 219 11.07 10.39 -18.37
CA THR A 219 12.28 10.03 -19.14
C THR A 219 12.07 9.98 -20.65
N LEU A 220 10.86 10.27 -21.14
CA LEU A 220 10.45 10.15 -22.55
C LEU A 220 10.61 8.72 -23.11
N ALA A 221 10.55 7.70 -22.25
CA ALA A 221 10.57 6.30 -22.65
C ALA A 221 9.20 5.86 -23.21
N SER A 222 9.21 4.91 -24.15
CA SER A 222 8.00 4.40 -24.79
C SER A 222 7.18 3.53 -23.81
N PRO A 223 5.88 3.83 -23.58
CA PRO A 223 5.01 3.04 -22.69
C PRO A 223 4.87 1.57 -23.10
N ARG A 224 4.94 1.28 -24.40
CA ARG A 224 4.93 -0.11 -24.91
C ARG A 224 6.14 -0.88 -24.46
N SER A 225 7.33 -0.27 -24.52
CA SER A 225 8.56 -0.90 -24.05
C SER A 225 8.46 -1.21 -22.57
N MET A 226 7.95 -0.28 -21.75
CA MET A 226 7.77 -0.50 -20.32
C MET A 226 6.82 -1.65 -20.02
N PHE A 227 5.69 -1.72 -20.72
CA PHE A 227 4.74 -2.82 -20.57
C PHE A 227 5.35 -4.17 -20.94
N VAL A 228 6.10 -4.25 -22.06
CA VAL A 228 6.78 -5.49 -22.47
C VAL A 228 7.84 -5.89 -21.44
N SER A 229 8.63 -4.93 -20.93
CA SER A 229 9.59 -5.18 -19.86
C SER A 229 8.91 -5.72 -18.59
N GLN A 230 7.74 -5.19 -18.22
CA GLN A 230 6.97 -5.67 -17.06
C GLN A 230 6.47 -7.10 -17.27
N VAL A 231 6.00 -7.44 -18.47
CA VAL A 231 5.57 -8.81 -18.81
C VAL A 231 6.74 -9.79 -18.71
N ILE A 232 7.92 -9.43 -19.26
CA ILE A 232 9.12 -10.26 -19.18
C ILE A 232 9.58 -10.42 -17.74
N GLY A 233 9.64 -9.32 -16.98
CA GLY A 233 10.03 -9.33 -15.56
C GLY A 233 9.08 -10.19 -14.72
N THR A 234 7.78 -10.09 -14.96
CA THR A 234 6.76 -10.93 -14.29
C THR A 234 6.96 -12.40 -14.64
N ALA A 235 7.18 -12.75 -15.91
CA ALA A 235 7.43 -14.12 -16.34
C ALA A 235 8.69 -14.71 -15.70
N MET A 236 9.78 -13.93 -15.63
CA MET A 236 10.99 -14.33 -14.91
C MET A 236 10.72 -14.51 -13.40
N GLY A 237 9.96 -13.59 -12.80
CA GLY A 237 9.58 -13.64 -11.38
C GLY A 237 8.79 -14.90 -11.02
N CYS A 238 7.92 -15.39 -11.91
CA CYS A 238 7.19 -16.64 -11.75
C CYS A 238 8.10 -17.88 -11.65
N VAL A 239 9.33 -17.82 -12.18
CA VAL A 239 10.31 -18.92 -12.11
C VAL A 239 11.29 -18.69 -10.98
N VAL A 240 11.89 -17.50 -10.90
CA VAL A 240 12.96 -17.18 -9.94
C VAL A 240 12.44 -17.17 -8.51
N SER A 241 11.26 -16.58 -8.24
CA SER A 241 10.77 -16.42 -6.86
C SER A 241 10.48 -17.78 -6.18
N PRO A 242 9.79 -18.74 -6.83
CA PRO A 242 9.63 -20.08 -6.25
C PRO A 242 10.95 -20.82 -6.07
N CYS A 243 11.91 -20.68 -6.99
CA CYS A 243 13.24 -21.30 -6.87
C CYS A 243 14.00 -20.77 -5.65
N VAL A 244 14.01 -19.45 -5.43
CA VAL A 244 14.64 -18.83 -4.25
C VAL A 244 13.93 -19.26 -2.97
N PHE A 245 12.60 -19.24 -2.96
CA PHE A 245 11.83 -19.71 -1.81
C PHE A 245 12.17 -21.16 -1.45
N TRP A 246 12.23 -22.06 -2.45
CA TRP A 246 12.60 -23.46 -2.24
C TRP A 246 14.01 -23.64 -1.71
N LEU A 247 14.96 -22.79 -2.12
CA LEU A 247 16.32 -22.79 -1.58
C LEU A 247 16.31 -22.46 -0.09
N PHE A 248 15.66 -21.37 0.31
CA PHE A 248 15.54 -20.99 1.72
C PHE A 248 14.79 -22.04 2.53
N TYR A 249 13.70 -22.58 1.99
CA TYR A 249 12.89 -23.59 2.64
C TYR A 249 13.66 -24.89 2.91
N LYS A 250 14.58 -25.29 2.01
CA LYS A 250 15.45 -26.46 2.23
C LYS A 250 16.66 -26.15 3.11
N ALA A 251 17.21 -24.94 3.03
CA ALA A 251 18.41 -24.55 3.76
C ALA A 251 18.13 -24.30 5.25
N PHE A 252 16.98 -23.70 5.58
CA PHE A 252 16.61 -23.34 6.95
C PHE A 252 15.38 -24.12 7.41
N LYS A 253 15.57 -25.04 8.37
CA LYS A 253 14.48 -25.87 8.91
C LYS A 253 13.48 -25.10 9.77
N ASP A 254 13.91 -23.97 10.30
CA ASP A 254 13.14 -23.07 11.17
C ASP A 254 12.56 -21.86 10.42
N LEU A 255 12.66 -21.82 9.09
CA LEU A 255 12.19 -20.70 8.26
C LEU A 255 10.77 -20.27 8.64
N GLY A 256 10.60 -18.97 8.92
CA GLY A 256 9.30 -18.38 9.22
C GLY A 256 8.89 -18.44 10.69
N LEU A 257 9.56 -19.23 11.54
CA LEU A 257 9.30 -19.20 12.98
C LEU A 257 9.73 -17.86 13.60
N PRO A 258 9.00 -17.33 14.60
CA PRO A 258 9.36 -16.06 15.25
C PRO A 258 10.74 -16.04 15.90
N THR A 259 11.27 -17.23 16.24
CA THR A 259 12.59 -17.41 16.86
C THR A 259 13.69 -17.74 15.86
N SER A 260 13.35 -17.85 14.57
CA SER A 260 14.32 -18.17 13.53
C SER A 260 15.13 -16.95 13.10
N VAL A 261 16.22 -17.19 12.39
CA VAL A 261 17.03 -16.13 11.75
C VAL A 261 16.21 -15.35 10.72
N TYR A 262 15.21 -16.00 10.12
CA TYR A 262 14.35 -15.43 9.07
C TYR A 262 12.88 -15.56 9.47
N PRO A 263 12.40 -14.74 10.42
CA PRO A 263 11.00 -14.73 10.81
C PRO A 263 10.13 -14.23 9.64
N ALA A 264 8.92 -14.78 9.50
CA ALA A 264 7.98 -14.40 8.44
C ALA A 264 6.78 -13.64 9.01
N PRO A 265 6.96 -12.42 9.54
CA PRO A 265 5.89 -11.69 10.24
C PRO A 265 4.68 -11.44 9.35
N TYR A 266 4.90 -11.18 8.06
CA TYR A 266 3.81 -11.00 7.09
C TYR A 266 2.98 -12.26 6.89
N ALA A 267 3.58 -13.45 6.97
CA ALA A 267 2.84 -14.70 6.83
C ALA A 267 1.82 -14.89 7.97
N ASP A 268 2.20 -14.52 9.20
CA ASP A 268 1.28 -14.53 10.34
C ASP A 268 0.12 -13.56 10.14
N ILE A 269 0.38 -12.36 9.62
CA ILE A 269 -0.66 -11.36 9.32
C ILE A 269 -1.62 -11.90 8.26
N TYR A 270 -1.12 -12.44 7.14
CA TYR A 270 -1.98 -13.01 6.10
C TYR A 270 -2.81 -14.18 6.63
N ARG A 271 -2.21 -15.05 7.45
CA ARG A 271 -2.92 -16.16 8.08
C ARG A 271 -4.05 -15.66 8.98
N SER A 272 -3.79 -14.68 9.84
CA SER A 272 -4.81 -14.13 10.72
C SER A 272 -5.94 -13.43 9.96
N MET A 273 -5.62 -12.70 8.89
CA MET A 273 -6.64 -12.09 8.04
C MET A 273 -7.49 -13.15 7.32
N ALA A 274 -6.87 -14.24 6.84
CA ALA A 274 -7.59 -15.34 6.23
C ALA A 274 -8.46 -16.11 7.23
N LEU A 275 -7.99 -16.29 8.47
CA LEU A 275 -8.77 -16.88 9.57
C LEU A 275 -10.03 -16.05 9.87
N LEU A 276 -9.87 -14.74 10.00
CA LEU A 276 -10.99 -13.82 10.21
C LEU A 276 -11.95 -13.76 9.01
N GLY A 277 -11.45 -13.92 7.78
CA GLY A 277 -12.29 -14.03 6.58
C GLY A 277 -13.20 -15.28 6.58
N VAL A 278 -12.84 -16.32 7.35
CA VAL A 278 -13.63 -17.55 7.51
C VAL A 278 -14.54 -17.47 8.74
N GLU A 279 -14.01 -17.03 9.88
CA GLU A 279 -14.78 -16.90 11.11
C GLU A 279 -15.80 -15.75 11.07
N GLY A 280 -15.60 -14.81 10.15
CA GLY A 280 -16.44 -13.64 9.96
C GLY A 280 -16.13 -12.51 10.93
N PHE A 281 -16.76 -11.36 10.68
CA PHE A 281 -16.55 -10.14 11.45
C PHE A 281 -16.96 -10.23 12.93
N SER A 282 -17.72 -11.27 13.31
CA SER A 282 -18.11 -11.55 14.70
C SER A 282 -16.94 -11.96 15.60
N SER A 283 -15.83 -12.44 15.03
CA SER A 283 -14.61 -12.80 15.79
C SER A 283 -13.75 -11.61 16.21
N LEU A 284 -14.08 -10.40 15.74
CA LEU A 284 -13.35 -9.19 16.08
C LEU A 284 -13.63 -8.76 17.53
N PRO A 285 -12.63 -8.17 18.20
CA PRO A 285 -12.81 -7.67 19.56
C PRO A 285 -13.90 -6.59 19.64
N LYS A 286 -14.50 -6.43 20.83
CA LYS A 286 -15.71 -5.62 21.01
C LYS A 286 -15.52 -4.19 20.49
N HIS A 287 -16.54 -3.62 19.87
CA HIS A 287 -16.51 -2.28 19.28
C HIS A 287 -15.52 -2.07 18.12
N CYS A 288 -14.72 -3.08 17.71
CA CYS A 288 -13.78 -2.93 16.60
C CYS A 288 -14.48 -2.53 15.30
N LEU A 289 -15.58 -3.21 14.95
CA LEU A 289 -16.37 -2.89 13.75
C LEU A 289 -16.98 -1.49 13.78
N ILE A 290 -17.48 -1.06 14.95
CA ILE A 290 -18.06 0.28 15.13
C ILE A 290 -16.99 1.34 14.90
N LEU A 291 -15.78 1.14 15.44
CA LEU A 291 -14.64 2.01 15.19
C LEU A 291 -14.26 2.00 13.70
N CYS A 292 -14.20 0.83 13.05
CA CYS A 292 -13.92 0.73 11.61
C CYS A 292 -14.93 1.54 10.79
N TYR A 293 -16.23 1.40 11.03
CA TYR A 293 -17.26 2.19 10.34
C TYR A 293 -17.13 3.69 10.63
N GLY A 294 -16.80 4.06 11.87
CA GLY A 294 -16.55 5.45 12.26
C GLY A 294 -15.36 6.06 11.51
N PHE A 295 -14.23 5.36 11.47
CA PHE A 295 -13.03 5.82 10.75
C PHE A 295 -13.20 5.79 9.23
N PHE A 296 -13.92 4.81 8.68
CA PHE A 296 -14.29 4.78 7.27
C PHE A 296 -15.13 6.01 6.89
N ALA A 297 -16.17 6.32 7.67
CA ALA A 297 -17.00 7.50 7.47
C ALA A 297 -16.19 8.79 7.65
N ALA A 298 -15.32 8.85 8.66
CA ALA A 298 -14.44 9.99 8.88
C ALA A 298 -13.49 10.23 7.68
N SER A 299 -12.92 9.19 7.07
CA SER A 299 -12.13 9.29 5.84
C SER A 299 -12.91 9.91 4.70
N ILE A 300 -14.16 9.50 4.50
CA ILE A 300 -15.04 10.06 3.45
C ILE A 300 -15.35 11.53 3.76
N VAL A 301 -15.74 11.84 4.99
CA VAL A 301 -16.07 13.20 5.42
C VAL A 301 -14.87 14.14 5.28
N MET A 302 -13.68 13.72 5.69
CA MET A 302 -12.45 14.52 5.53
C MET A 302 -12.19 14.85 4.05
N ASN A 303 -12.37 13.89 3.15
CA ASN A 303 -12.23 14.14 1.72
C ASN A 303 -13.31 15.09 1.16
N VAL A 304 -14.57 14.94 1.59
CA VAL A 304 -15.65 15.85 1.21
C VAL A 304 -15.35 17.28 1.66
N ILE A 305 -14.92 17.46 2.91
CA ILE A 305 -14.54 18.78 3.44
C ILE A 305 -13.37 19.34 2.62
N ARG A 306 -12.35 18.51 2.35
CA ARG A 306 -11.17 18.92 1.58
C ARG A 306 -11.51 19.39 0.16
N ASP A 307 -12.47 18.74 -0.48
CA ASP A 307 -12.94 19.11 -1.82
C ASP A 307 -13.89 20.32 -1.83
N SER A 308 -14.59 20.57 -0.73
CA SER A 308 -15.55 21.69 -0.62
C SER A 308 -14.90 23.00 -0.19
N VAL A 309 -13.75 22.91 0.47
CA VAL A 309 -13.02 24.05 1.04
C VAL A 309 -12.04 24.63 -0.01
N PRO A 310 -11.83 25.97 -0.05
CA PRO A 310 -10.87 26.59 -0.97
C PRO A 310 -9.46 26.02 -0.85
N LYS A 311 -8.72 25.96 -1.97
CA LYS A 311 -7.36 25.38 -2.06
C LYS A 311 -6.37 25.88 -0.98
N LYS A 312 -6.54 27.12 -0.52
CA LYS A 312 -5.70 27.72 0.53
C LYS A 312 -5.86 27.04 1.89
N TYR A 313 -7.07 26.57 2.21
CA TYR A 313 -7.38 25.91 3.47
C TYR A 313 -7.34 24.38 3.35
N SER A 314 -7.58 23.82 2.15
CA SER A 314 -7.51 22.37 1.93
C SER A 314 -6.10 21.77 2.06
N MET A 315 -5.07 22.62 2.02
CA MET A 315 -3.68 22.25 2.32
C MET A 315 -3.44 21.90 3.80
N PHE A 316 -4.29 22.38 4.72
CA PHE A 316 -4.19 22.07 6.14
C PHE A 316 -5.00 20.84 6.56
N ILE A 317 -5.84 20.32 5.67
CA ILE A 317 -6.67 19.15 5.96
C ILE A 317 -5.84 17.89 5.76
N LEU A 318 -5.87 17.03 6.79
CA LEU A 318 -5.23 15.72 6.81
C LEU A 318 -5.62 14.88 5.60
N LEU A 319 -4.63 14.19 5.06
CA LEU A 319 -4.83 13.13 4.09
C LEU A 319 -5.18 11.84 4.84
N PRO A 320 -6.42 11.32 4.76
CA PRO A 320 -6.82 10.15 5.54
C PRO A 320 -5.93 8.94 5.27
N MET A 321 -5.57 8.72 4.01
CA MET A 321 -4.69 7.63 3.61
C MET A 321 -3.27 7.74 4.22
N ALA A 322 -2.65 8.92 4.18
CA ALA A 322 -1.34 9.15 4.80
C ALA A 322 -1.39 9.04 6.33
N THR A 323 -2.49 9.52 6.92
CA THR A 323 -2.76 9.45 8.37
C THR A 323 -2.93 8.00 8.85
N ALA A 324 -3.37 7.09 7.98
CA ALA A 324 -3.57 5.69 8.31
C ALA A 324 -2.23 4.94 8.47
N ILE A 325 -1.19 5.24 7.70
CA ILE A 325 0.07 4.48 7.67
C ILE A 325 0.67 4.17 9.07
N PRO A 326 0.80 5.15 9.98
CA PRO A 326 1.35 4.92 11.33
C PRO A 326 0.45 4.07 12.24
N PHE A 327 -0.85 3.97 11.98
CA PHE A 327 -1.76 3.14 12.78
C PHE A 327 -1.30 1.69 12.80
N TYR A 328 -0.76 1.25 11.66
CA TYR A 328 -0.26 -0.09 11.48
C TYR A 328 1.25 -0.18 11.68
N LEU A 329 2.05 0.60 10.93
CA LEU A 329 3.50 0.45 10.93
C LEU A 329 4.13 0.86 12.25
N GLY A 330 3.63 1.90 12.91
CA GLY A 330 4.29 2.45 14.10
C GLY A 330 4.51 3.95 14.00
N SER A 331 4.66 4.59 15.16
CA SER A 331 5.06 6.00 15.21
C SER A 331 6.51 6.23 14.80
N TYR A 332 7.38 5.21 14.84
CA TYR A 332 8.78 5.33 14.40
C TYR A 332 8.85 5.78 12.94
N PHE A 333 8.04 5.16 12.07
CA PHE A 333 7.97 5.50 10.65
C PHE A 333 7.60 6.98 10.44
N ALA A 334 6.66 7.47 11.25
CA ALA A 334 6.24 8.87 11.18
C ALA A 334 7.36 9.84 11.60
N ILE A 335 8.16 9.45 12.60
CA ILE A 335 9.32 10.23 13.05
C ILE A 335 10.40 10.21 11.97
N ASP A 336 10.72 9.05 11.40
CA ASP A 336 11.75 8.89 10.37
C ASP A 336 11.41 9.75 9.13
N MET A 337 10.16 9.70 8.67
CA MET A 337 9.68 10.53 7.56
C MET A 337 9.74 12.03 7.87
N CYS A 338 9.43 12.42 9.11
CA CYS A 338 9.51 13.82 9.54
C CYS A 338 10.97 14.32 9.59
N VAL A 339 11.89 13.52 10.13
CA VAL A 339 13.31 13.84 10.19
C VAL A 339 13.91 13.92 8.79
N GLY A 340 13.60 12.95 7.92
CA GLY A 340 14.03 12.98 6.52
C GLY A 340 13.54 14.22 5.78
N SER A 341 12.30 14.62 6.01
CA SER A 341 11.72 15.86 5.44
C SER A 341 12.40 17.12 5.96
N LEU A 342 12.76 17.17 7.23
CA LEU A 342 13.45 18.32 7.84
C LEU A 342 14.87 18.47 7.29
N ILE A 343 15.58 17.35 7.10
CA ILE A 343 16.91 17.33 6.47
C ILE A 343 16.81 17.84 5.04
N LEU A 344 15.85 17.31 4.25
CA LEU A 344 15.62 17.77 2.89
C LEU A 344 15.29 19.27 2.86
N TYR A 345 14.36 19.73 3.68
CA TYR A 345 13.95 21.13 3.73
C TYR A 345 15.13 22.06 4.04
N SER A 346 16.00 21.64 4.96
CA SER A 346 17.22 22.38 5.30
C SER A 346 18.21 22.43 4.12
N TRP A 347 18.34 21.33 3.37
CA TRP A 347 19.23 21.24 2.21
C TRP A 347 18.71 21.98 0.98
N GLU A 348 17.40 21.93 0.72
CA GLU A 348 16.73 22.70 -0.34
C GLU A 348 16.91 24.21 -0.17
N ARG A 349 17.04 24.67 1.08
CA ARG A 349 17.31 26.07 1.41
C ARG A 349 18.73 26.50 1.07
N SER A 350 19.66 25.55 0.99
CA SER A 350 21.04 25.81 0.58
C SER A 350 21.23 25.63 -0.93
N ASP A 351 20.82 24.50 -1.50
CA ASP A 351 20.94 24.18 -2.93
C ASP A 351 19.94 23.10 -3.33
N ARG A 352 18.93 23.47 -4.14
CA ARG A 352 17.87 22.56 -4.59
C ARG A 352 18.38 21.43 -5.48
N ALA A 353 19.34 21.68 -6.37
CA ALA A 353 19.80 20.68 -7.32
C ALA A 353 20.60 19.57 -6.64
N LYS A 354 21.38 19.92 -5.60
CA LYS A 354 22.13 18.94 -4.81
C LYS A 354 21.24 18.17 -3.83
N ALA A 355 20.14 18.77 -3.35
CA ALA A 355 19.22 18.11 -2.43
C ALA A 355 18.58 16.86 -3.05
N ASP A 356 18.08 16.96 -4.28
CA ASP A 356 17.46 15.82 -4.99
C ASP A 356 18.48 14.69 -5.27
N ALA A 357 19.71 15.06 -5.68
CA ALA A 357 20.78 14.09 -5.92
C ALA A 357 21.24 13.38 -4.63
N PHE A 358 21.32 14.11 -3.53
CA PHE A 358 21.71 13.55 -2.23
C PHE A 358 20.68 12.53 -1.72
N VAL A 359 19.39 12.87 -1.74
CA VAL A 359 18.36 11.95 -1.25
C VAL A 359 18.21 10.71 -2.13
N SER A 360 18.24 10.87 -3.45
CA SER A 360 18.25 9.72 -4.36
C SER A 360 19.48 8.82 -4.16
N GLY A 361 20.64 9.41 -3.88
CA GLY A 361 21.85 8.69 -3.50
C GLY A 361 21.70 7.88 -2.20
N LEU A 362 21.07 8.46 -1.16
CA LEU A 362 20.82 7.75 0.10
C LEU A 362 19.85 6.57 -0.07
N ILE A 363 18.76 6.76 -0.82
CA ILE A 363 17.78 5.69 -1.09
C ILE A 363 18.44 4.56 -1.90
N CYS A 364 19.22 4.92 -2.92
CA CYS A 364 19.97 3.94 -3.71
C CYS A 364 21.02 3.22 -2.86
N GLY A 365 21.71 3.95 -1.98
CA GLY A 365 22.71 3.40 -1.07
C GLY A 365 22.15 2.35 -0.12
N ASP A 366 20.96 2.59 0.45
CA ASP A 366 20.27 1.60 1.29
C ASP A 366 19.93 0.33 0.51
N GLY A 367 19.42 0.48 -0.72
CA GLY A 367 19.16 -0.65 -1.63
C GLY A 367 20.42 -1.46 -1.96
N ILE A 368 21.55 -0.78 -2.23
CA ILE A 368 22.84 -1.45 -2.49
C ILE A 368 23.35 -2.18 -1.25
N TRP A 369 23.10 -1.65 -0.05
CA TRP A 369 23.52 -2.26 1.22
C TRP A 369 22.85 -3.60 1.53
N ALA A 370 21.71 -3.90 0.90
CA ALA A 370 21.04 -5.20 1.03
C ALA A 370 21.93 -6.37 0.56
N LEU A 371 22.76 -6.17 -0.48
CA LEU A 371 23.63 -7.20 -1.02
C LEU A 371 24.77 -7.60 -0.04
N PRO A 372 25.60 -6.67 0.46
CA PRO A 372 26.57 -6.97 1.53
C PRO A 372 25.92 -7.60 2.75
N THR A 373 24.77 -7.08 3.20
CA THR A 373 24.06 -7.60 4.38
C THR A 373 23.65 -9.06 4.17
N SER A 374 23.15 -9.40 2.98
CA SER A 374 22.80 -10.78 2.62
C SER A 374 24.03 -11.69 2.60
N ILE A 375 25.17 -11.23 2.08
CA ILE A 375 26.43 -11.99 2.09
C ILE A 375 26.93 -12.22 3.51
N LEU A 376 26.88 -11.20 4.37
CA LEU A 376 27.25 -11.30 5.78
C LEU A 376 26.35 -12.29 6.54
N ALA A 377 25.05 -12.29 6.25
CA ALA A 377 24.10 -13.26 6.81
C ALA A 377 24.39 -14.69 6.33
N LEU A 378 24.69 -14.89 5.03
CA LEU A 378 25.04 -16.20 4.47
C LEU A 378 26.36 -16.75 5.01
N THR A 379 27.33 -15.88 5.26
CA THR A 379 28.65 -16.26 5.81
C THR A 379 28.63 -16.46 7.33
N GLY A 380 27.47 -16.24 7.98
CA GLY A 380 27.30 -16.46 9.41
C GLY A 380 28.17 -15.53 10.27
N VAL A 381 28.55 -14.37 9.74
CA VAL A 381 29.38 -13.39 10.45
C VAL A 381 28.61 -12.91 11.68
N LYS A 382 29.15 -13.19 12.86
CA LYS A 382 28.56 -12.71 14.11
C LYS A 382 28.73 -11.19 14.17
N PRO A 383 27.66 -10.43 14.42
CA PRO A 383 27.77 -8.99 14.55
C PRO A 383 28.74 -8.66 15.70
N PRO A 384 29.71 -7.76 15.49
CA PRO A 384 30.73 -7.45 16.50
C PRO A 384 30.15 -6.77 17.73
N ILE A 385 28.95 -6.18 17.62
CA ILE A 385 28.23 -5.51 18.69
C ILE A 385 26.77 -5.93 18.63
N CYS A 386 26.25 -6.47 19.74
CA CYS A 386 24.83 -6.76 19.91
C CYS A 386 24.25 -5.70 20.87
N MET A 387 23.47 -4.76 20.33
CA MET A 387 22.88 -3.68 21.11
C MET A 387 21.40 -3.99 21.36
N LYS A 388 20.99 -4.04 22.64
CA LYS A 388 19.60 -4.25 23.04
C LYS A 388 19.16 -3.10 23.92
N PHE A 389 18.15 -2.37 23.50
CA PHE A 389 17.58 -1.28 24.29
C PHE A 389 16.55 -1.85 25.27
N LEU A 390 16.91 -1.85 26.55
CA LEU A 390 16.09 -2.34 27.65
C LEU A 390 15.54 -1.16 28.45
N SER A 391 14.39 -1.34 29.09
CA SER A 391 13.91 -0.35 30.05
C SER A 391 14.91 -0.25 31.22
N ARG A 392 15.01 0.92 31.85
CA ARG A 392 16.00 1.19 32.90
C ARG A 392 16.00 0.12 34.02
N VAL A 393 14.81 -0.37 34.39
CA VAL A 393 14.64 -1.41 35.41
C VAL A 393 15.23 -2.76 34.96
N VAL A 394 15.04 -3.13 33.70
CA VAL A 394 15.58 -4.38 33.15
C VAL A 394 17.08 -4.24 32.90
N ASN A 395 17.55 -3.06 32.51
CA ASN A 395 18.98 -2.80 32.33
C ASN A 395 19.74 -2.95 33.64
N ASN A 396 19.23 -2.38 34.74
CA ASN A 396 19.84 -2.54 36.06
C ASN A 396 19.97 -4.01 36.50
N ARG A 397 18.95 -4.84 36.21
CA ARG A 397 19.00 -6.29 36.49
C ARG A 397 20.03 -7.03 35.63
N VAL A 398 20.18 -6.61 34.37
CA VAL A 398 21.19 -7.16 33.47
C VAL A 398 22.59 -6.73 33.92
N ASP A 399 22.76 -5.49 34.36
CA ASP A 399 24.04 -4.98 34.87
C ASP A 399 24.46 -5.69 36.17
N GLU A 400 23.51 -5.96 37.09
CA GLU A 400 23.74 -6.80 38.27
C GLU A 400 24.12 -8.24 37.90
N PHE A 401 23.50 -8.81 36.87
CA PHE A 401 23.81 -10.16 36.40
C PHE A 401 25.18 -10.25 35.70
N LEU A 402 25.58 -9.21 34.97
CA LEU A 402 26.85 -9.15 34.24
C LEU A 402 28.03 -8.79 35.15
N ASN A 403 27.79 -8.08 36.24
CA ASN A 403 28.79 -7.75 37.26
C ASN A 403 28.37 -8.29 38.63
N PRO A 404 28.37 -9.62 38.84
CA PRO A 404 28.10 -10.18 40.16
C PRO A 404 29.24 -9.77 41.10
N SER A 405 28.89 -8.96 42.10
CA SER A 405 29.78 -8.53 43.19
C SER A 405 30.22 -9.68 44.07
#